data_AF-I2K5G4-F1
#
_entry.id   AF-I2K5G4-F1
#
_cell.length_a   1.000
_cell.length_b   1.000
_cell.length_c   1.000
_cell.angle_alpha   90.00
_cell.angle_beta   90.00
_cell.angle_gamma   90.00
#
_symmetry.space_group_name_H-M   'P 1'
#
loop_
_entity.id
_entity.type
_entity.pdbx_description
1 polymer ?
#
loop_
_entity_poly.entity_id
_entity_poly.type
_entity_poly.pdbx_seq_one_letter_code
_entity_poly.pdbx_strand_id
1 'polypeptide(L)'
;MEHVKDVLKTSLEELERVLDTKTVVGEPIVIEGNTLIPLISIGFGFGAGGGTGKCKKSDEEGIGAGTGGGGGIRPVALVIINKDGDVRVESIKSGMASAFEHIGEAIGKAMQEKQEKDK
;
A
#
# COMPACT_ATOMS: atom_id res chain seq x y z
N MET A 1 12.97 -16.67 -28.75
CA MET A 1 11.59 -16.56 -28.22
C MET A 1 11.47 -17.06 -26.78
N GLU A 2 12.31 -18.00 -26.32
CA GLU A 2 12.30 -18.50 -24.93
C GLU A 2 12.58 -17.40 -23.89
N HIS A 3 13.65 -16.60 -24.05
CA HIS A 3 14.00 -15.54 -23.08
C HIS A 3 12.94 -14.45 -22.90
N VAL A 4 12.19 -14.10 -23.96
CA VAL A 4 11.11 -13.11 -23.84
C VAL A 4 9.95 -13.69 -23.04
N LYS A 5 9.71 -14.99 -23.20
CA LYS A 5 8.68 -15.73 -22.46
C LYS A 5 9.04 -15.84 -20.98
N ASP A 6 10.30 -16.09 -20.67
CA ASP A 6 10.80 -16.15 -19.29
C ASP A 6 10.69 -14.80 -18.58
N VAL A 7 11.14 -13.71 -19.22
CA VAL A 7 11.06 -12.36 -18.63
C VAL A 7 9.60 -11.92 -18.43
N LEU A 8 8.71 -12.18 -19.40
CA LEU A 8 7.29 -11.89 -19.27
C LEU A 8 6.64 -12.71 -18.14
N LYS A 9 7.02 -13.99 -18.02
CA LYS A 9 6.49 -14.88 -16.98
C LYS A 9 6.95 -14.43 -15.59
N THR A 10 8.24 -14.12 -15.40
CA THR A 10 8.75 -13.57 -14.13
C THR A 10 8.09 -12.24 -13.77
N SER A 11 7.89 -11.36 -14.76
CA SER A 11 7.24 -10.06 -14.54
C SER A 11 5.77 -10.22 -14.13
N LEU A 12 5.04 -11.16 -14.75
CA LEU A 12 3.66 -11.48 -14.39
C LEU A 12 3.56 -12.14 -13.00
N GLU A 13 4.49 -13.04 -12.66
CA GLU A 13 4.58 -13.67 -11.33
C GLU A 13 4.89 -12.64 -10.23
N GLU A 14 5.75 -11.65 -10.48
CA GLU A 14 5.99 -10.54 -9.55
C GLU A 14 4.80 -9.58 -9.47
N LEU A 15 4.11 -9.33 -10.59
CA LEU A 15 2.92 -8.49 -10.62
C LEU A 15 1.73 -9.15 -9.89
N GLU A 16 1.53 -10.46 -10.00
CA GLU A 16 0.54 -11.22 -9.23
C GLU A 16 0.86 -11.23 -7.72
N ARG A 17 2.14 -11.16 -7.34
CA ARG A 17 2.54 -10.96 -5.93
C ARG A 17 2.22 -9.56 -5.41
N VAL A 18 2.15 -8.59 -6.30
CA VAL A 18 1.95 -7.17 -6.00
C VAL A 18 0.46 -6.79 -5.96
N LEU A 19 -0.34 -7.31 -6.89
CA LEU A 19 -1.73 -6.88 -7.09
C LEU A 19 -2.71 -7.51 -6.10
N ASP A 20 -2.33 -8.60 -5.44
CA ASP A 20 -3.24 -9.35 -4.60
C ASP A 20 -2.96 -9.05 -3.13
N THR A 21 -3.91 -8.39 -2.45
CA THR A 21 -3.82 -8.18 -1.00
C THR A 21 -4.01 -9.54 -0.32
N LYS A 22 -2.91 -10.24 -0.06
CA LYS A 22 -2.98 -11.57 0.57
C LYS A 22 -3.06 -11.40 2.07
N THR A 23 -4.06 -12.05 2.67
CA THR A 23 -4.06 -12.29 4.12
C THR A 23 -3.12 -13.47 4.37
N VAL A 24 -1.99 -13.19 4.98
CA VAL A 24 -1.02 -14.19 5.43
C VAL A 24 -1.48 -14.70 6.78
N VAL A 25 -1.71 -16.01 6.85
CA VAL A 25 -1.90 -16.72 8.11
C VAL A 25 -0.50 -17.01 8.65
N GLY A 26 -0.15 -16.38 9.77
CA GLY A 26 1.14 -16.59 10.41
C GLY A 26 1.18 -17.91 11.18
N GLU A 27 2.39 -18.26 11.63
CA GLU A 27 2.61 -19.49 12.38
C GLU A 27 1.85 -19.47 13.71
N PRO A 28 1.21 -20.59 14.12
CA PRO A 28 0.55 -20.68 15.41
C PRO A 28 1.54 -20.53 16.57
N ILE A 29 1.22 -19.65 17.51
CA ILE A 29 2.00 -19.41 18.72
C ILE A 29 1.22 -19.98 19.90
N VAL A 30 1.81 -20.91 20.64
CA VAL A 30 1.17 -21.52 21.82
C VAL A 30 1.69 -20.85 23.09
N ILE A 31 0.81 -20.21 23.85
CA ILE A 31 1.13 -19.54 25.11
C ILE A 31 0.15 -20.01 26.17
N GLU A 32 0.66 -20.57 27.26
CA GLU A 32 -0.17 -21.09 28.36
C GLU A 32 -1.32 -21.99 27.86
N GLY A 33 -1.05 -22.79 26.82
CA GLY A 33 -1.96 -23.69 26.12
C GLY A 33 -3.11 -23.05 25.33
N ASN A 34 -3.13 -21.72 25.21
CA ASN A 34 -3.91 -21.04 24.19
C ASN A 34 -3.09 -21.00 22.88
N THR A 35 -3.76 -21.17 21.74
CA THR A 35 -3.13 -21.07 20.42
C THR A 35 -3.52 -19.75 19.76
N LEU A 36 -2.53 -18.97 19.37
CA LEU A 36 -2.67 -17.64 18.79
C LEU A 36 -2.23 -17.72 17.33
N ILE A 37 -3.12 -17.41 16.39
CA ILE A 37 -2.81 -17.42 14.96
C ILE A 37 -2.88 -15.98 14.45
N PRO A 38 -1.74 -15.33 14.20
CA PRO A 38 -1.71 -13.95 13.73
C PRO A 38 -2.15 -13.89 12.26
N LEU A 39 -3.04 -12.96 11.96
CA LEU A 39 -3.48 -12.65 10.61
C LEU A 39 -2.88 -11.31 10.19
N ILE A 40 -2.18 -11.32 9.05
CA ILE A 40 -1.46 -10.16 8.54
C ILE A 40 -1.93 -9.88 7.12
N SER A 41 -2.17 -8.62 6.78
CA SER A 41 -2.46 -8.19 5.42
C SER A 41 -1.24 -7.50 4.84
N ILE A 42 -0.85 -7.93 3.65
CA ILE A 42 0.20 -7.27 2.85
C ILE A 42 -0.50 -6.62 1.67
N GLY A 43 -0.14 -5.38 1.36
CA GLY A 43 -0.68 -4.68 0.21
C GLY A 43 0.36 -3.77 -0.44
N PHE A 44 0.27 -3.65 -1.76
CA PHE A 44 1.08 -2.75 -2.56
C PHE A 44 0.17 -1.90 -3.44
N GLY A 45 0.56 -0.66 -3.69
CA GLY A 45 -0.17 0.29 -4.51
C GLY A 45 0.78 1.07 -5.40
N PHE A 46 0.40 1.27 -6.65
CA PHE A 46 1.19 1.98 -7.66
C PHE A 46 0.28 3.00 -8.35
N GLY A 47 0.83 4.17 -8.65
CA GLY A 47 0.12 5.24 -9.32
C GLY A 47 1.04 5.97 -10.29
N ALA A 48 0.46 6.50 -11.35
CA ALA A 48 1.14 7.35 -12.30
C ALA A 48 0.24 8.52 -12.67
N GLY A 49 0.85 9.65 -13.03
CA GLY A 49 0.14 10.85 -13.43
C GLY A 49 0.99 11.69 -14.37
N GLY A 50 0.34 12.37 -15.30
CA GLY A 50 1.00 13.28 -16.23
C GLY A 50 0.10 14.45 -16.56
N GLY A 51 0.72 15.53 -17.04
CA GLY A 51 0.02 16.75 -17.40
C GLY A 51 0.81 17.54 -18.44
N THR A 52 0.10 18.31 -19.24
CA THR A 52 0.68 19.25 -20.18
C THR A 52 0.43 20.68 -19.72
N GLY A 53 1.34 21.59 -20.03
CA GLY A 53 1.24 23.00 -19.69
C GLY A 53 1.74 23.87 -20.84
N LYS A 54 0.99 24.93 -21.15
CA LYS A 54 1.41 25.93 -22.14
C LYS A 54 2.12 27.09 -21.45
N CYS A 55 3.32 27.41 -21.93
CA CYS A 55 4.04 28.59 -21.45
C CYS A 55 3.46 29.85 -22.12
N LYS A 56 3.12 30.89 -21.35
CA LYS A 56 2.57 32.14 -21.95
C LYS A 56 3.60 32.96 -22.73
N LYS A 57 4.89 32.63 -22.62
CA LYS A 57 6.01 33.38 -23.22
C LYS A 57 6.77 32.62 -24.31
N SER A 58 6.42 31.36 -24.58
CA SER A 58 6.97 30.54 -25.66
C SER A 58 5.90 29.58 -26.17
N ASP A 59 5.86 29.32 -27.49
CA ASP A 59 4.92 28.37 -28.11
C ASP A 59 5.23 26.89 -27.79
N GLU A 60 6.11 26.63 -26.82
CA GLU A 60 6.49 25.29 -26.40
C GLU A 60 5.49 24.72 -25.39
N GLU A 61 4.96 23.53 -25.70
CA GLU A 61 4.17 22.73 -24.76
C GLU A 61 5.10 21.96 -23.82
N GLY A 62 5.02 22.25 -22.52
CA GLY A 62 5.69 21.49 -21.48
C GLY A 62 4.91 20.21 -21.18
N ILE A 63 5.62 19.08 -21.12
CA ILE A 63 5.06 17.78 -20.72
C ILE A 63 5.72 17.35 -19.41
N GLY A 64 4.92 17.07 -18.40
CA GLY A 64 5.35 16.50 -17.13
C GLY A 64 4.71 15.14 -16.91
N ALA A 65 5.50 14.18 -16.43
CA ALA A 65 5.01 12.88 -16.02
C ALA A 65 5.71 12.44 -14.72
N GLY A 66 5.02 11.65 -13.91
CA GLY A 66 5.52 11.08 -12.67
C GLY A 66 4.84 9.75 -12.35
N THR A 67 5.57 8.89 -11.66
CA THR A 67 5.05 7.61 -11.14
C THR A 67 5.48 7.46 -9.69
N GLY A 68 4.78 6.59 -8.95
CA GLY A 68 5.11 6.24 -7.59
C GLY A 68 4.48 4.93 -7.19
N GLY A 69 5.08 4.27 -6.21
CA GLY A 69 4.55 3.06 -5.63
C GLY A 69 4.91 2.96 -4.15
N GLY A 70 4.12 2.19 -3.40
CA GLY A 70 4.31 1.95 -1.99
C GLY A 70 3.75 0.60 -1.58
N GLY A 71 4.38 -0.03 -0.60
CA GLY A 71 3.95 -1.29 -0.02
C GLY A 71 3.86 -1.20 1.48
N GLY A 72 3.04 -2.05 2.08
CA GLY A 72 2.87 -2.10 3.53
C GLY A 72 2.44 -3.49 4.01
N ILE A 73 2.91 -3.84 5.20
CA ILE A 73 2.50 -5.02 5.95
C ILE A 73 1.77 -4.51 7.18
N ARG A 74 0.57 -5.03 7.46
CA ARG A 74 -0.21 -4.65 8.64
C ARG A 74 -0.83 -5.87 9.32
N PRO A 75 -0.69 -6.03 10.64
CA PRO A 75 -1.47 -7.02 11.37
C PRO A 75 -2.94 -6.61 11.36
N VAL A 76 -3.84 -7.55 11.08
CA VAL A 76 -5.29 -7.28 10.98
C VAL A 76 -6.08 -7.90 12.12
N ALA A 77 -5.69 -9.09 12.57
CA ALA A 77 -6.39 -9.78 13.65
C ALA A 77 -5.51 -10.88 14.27
N LEU A 78 -5.98 -11.39 15.39
CA LEU A 78 -5.45 -12.57 16.06
C LEU A 78 -6.60 -13.57 16.24
N VAL A 79 -6.46 -14.77 15.69
CA VAL A 79 -7.34 -15.87 16.05
C VAL A 79 -6.83 -16.47 17.34
N ILE A 80 -7.69 -16.59 18.34
CA ILE A 80 -7.36 -17.12 19.65
C ILE A 80 -8.19 -18.39 19.84
N ILE A 81 -7.51 -19.50 20.03
CA ILE A 81 -8.10 -20.78 20.40
C ILE A 81 -7.71 -21.02 21.86
N ASN A 82 -8.68 -20.93 22.75
CA ASN A 82 -8.47 -21.16 24.17
C ASN A 82 -8.37 -22.66 24.48
N LYS A 83 -7.78 -23.03 25.62
CA LYS A 83 -7.60 -24.42 26.07
C LYS A 83 -8.90 -25.25 26.12
N ASP A 84 -10.01 -24.60 26.39
CA ASP A 84 -11.36 -25.16 26.48
C ASP A 84 -12.02 -25.36 25.10
N GLY A 85 -11.33 -24.99 24.02
CA GLY A 85 -11.79 -25.14 22.64
C GLY A 85 -12.59 -23.95 22.12
N ASP A 86 -12.76 -22.90 22.91
CA ASP A 86 -13.37 -21.66 22.45
C ASP A 86 -12.49 -20.96 21.41
N VAL A 87 -13.12 -20.46 20.33
CA VAL A 87 -12.45 -19.80 19.22
C VAL A 87 -13.01 -18.40 19.04
N ARG A 88 -12.14 -17.39 19.12
CA ARG A 88 -12.49 -15.99 18.88
C ARG A 88 -11.47 -15.30 18.00
N VAL A 89 -11.90 -14.24 17.34
CA VAL A 89 -11.04 -13.41 16.48
C VAL A 89 -11.02 -12.00 17.06
N GLU A 90 -9.85 -11.57 17.50
CA GLU A 90 -9.64 -10.21 18.02
C GLU A 90 -9.04 -9.35 16.91
N SER A 91 -9.79 -8.35 16.45
CA SER A 91 -9.31 -7.40 15.44
C SER A 91 -8.30 -6.42 16.04
N ILE A 92 -7.20 -6.19 15.33
CA ILE A 92 -6.20 -5.21 15.74
C ILE A 92 -6.60 -3.87 15.12
N LYS A 93 -7.03 -2.92 15.96
CA LYS A 93 -7.31 -1.55 15.52
C LYS A 93 -5.98 -0.85 15.20
N SER A 94 -5.63 -0.83 13.91
CA SER A 94 -4.53 -0.02 13.40
C SER A 94 -4.92 1.45 13.34
N GLY A 95 -4.08 2.33 13.90
CA GLY A 95 -4.25 3.79 13.90
C GLY A 95 -4.07 4.46 12.53
N MET A 96 -4.26 3.75 11.41
CA MET A 96 -4.04 4.30 10.06
C MET A 96 -4.91 5.51 9.72
N ALA A 97 -6.06 5.69 10.37
CA ALA A 97 -6.90 6.87 10.18
C ALA A 97 -6.11 8.17 10.40
N SER A 98 -5.26 8.23 11.44
CA SER A 98 -4.49 9.43 11.75
C SER A 98 -3.32 9.68 10.80
N ALA A 99 -2.69 8.62 10.28
CA ALA A 99 -1.56 8.76 9.36
C ALA A 99 -1.98 9.32 7.98
N PHE A 100 -3.16 8.93 7.48
CA PHE A 100 -3.70 9.47 6.22
C PHE A 100 -4.14 10.93 6.34
N GLU A 101 -4.70 11.34 7.48
CA GLU A 101 -5.05 12.75 7.74
C GLU A 101 -3.82 13.65 7.64
N HIS A 102 -2.69 13.24 8.25
CA HIS A 102 -1.45 14.02 8.20
C HIS A 102 -0.83 14.12 6.80
N ILE A 103 -0.94 13.07 5.99
CA ILE A 103 -0.48 13.11 4.59
C ILE A 103 -1.37 14.04 3.76
N GLY A 104 -2.69 14.00 3.98
CA GLY A 104 -3.64 14.90 3.31
C GLY A 104 -3.37 16.37 3.62
N GLU A 105 -3.11 16.70 4.90
CA GLU A 105 -2.76 18.06 5.32
C GLU A 105 -1.42 18.54 4.74
N ALA A 106 -0.41 17.66 4.68
CA ALA A 106 0.89 18.01 4.11
C ALA A 106 0.81 18.32 2.61
N ILE A 107 0.02 17.53 1.85
CA ILE A 107 -0.22 17.77 0.42
C ILE A 107 -1.03 19.06 0.23
N GLY A 108 -2.05 19.29 1.05
CA GLY A 108 -2.88 20.50 1.01
C GLY A 108 -2.06 21.77 1.25
N LYS A 109 -1.18 21.78 2.27
CA LYS A 109 -0.29 22.91 2.57
C LYS A 109 0.73 23.15 1.45
N ALA A 110 1.35 22.10 0.91
CA ALA A 110 2.32 22.23 -0.18
C ALA A 110 1.67 22.77 -1.47
N MET A 111 0.41 22.42 -1.75
CA MET A 111 -0.36 23.01 -2.86
C MET A 111 -0.73 24.48 -2.62
N GLN A 112 -1.08 24.85 -1.39
CA GLN A 112 -1.39 26.24 -1.03
C GLN A 112 -0.16 27.16 -1.13
N GLU A 113 1.00 26.74 -0.62
CA GLU A 113 2.25 27.52 -0.72
C GLU A 113 2.69 27.74 -2.18
N LYS A 114 2.36 26.82 -3.08
CA LYS A 114 2.68 26.93 -4.51
C LYS A 114 1.72 27.88 -5.25
N GLN A 115 0.45 27.96 -4.84
CA GLN A 115 -0.51 28.94 -5.37
C GLN A 115 -0.22 30.38 -4.90
N GLU A 116 0.36 30.57 -3.71
CA GLU A 116 0.74 31.90 -3.20
C GLU A 116 2.01 32.47 -3.85
N LYS A 117 2.91 31.62 -4.36
CA LYS A 117 4.14 32.05 -5.05
C LYS A 117 3.99 32.39 -6.53
N ASP A 118 2.91 31.94 -7.18
CA ASP A 118 2.61 32.18 -8.60
C ASP A 118 1.65 33.38 -8.82
N LYS A 119 1.32 34.14 -7.77
CA LYS A 119 0.47 35.34 -7.81
C LYS A 119 1.29 36.60 -7.51
#